data_AF-A0A368DT99-F1
#
_entry.id   AF-A0A368DT99-F1
#
_cell.length_a   1.000
_cell.length_b   1.000
_cell.length_c   1.000
_cell.angle_alpha   90.00
_cell.angle_beta   90.00
_cell.angle_gamma   90.00
#
_symmetry.space_group_name_H-M   'P 1'
#
loop_
_entity.id
_entity.type
_entity.pdbx_description
1 polymer ?
#
loop_
_entity_poly.entity_id
_entity_poly.type
_entity_poly.pdbx_seq_one_letter_code
_entity_poly.pdbx_strand_id
1 'polypeptide(L)' 'MIKKKDYYIFEWLGVITAIFYSVFVALNLGLEVIGFFLLLVSAISIGVWAYLNSHRGILLLQFFYSCAAIIGLFRWWS' A
#
# COMPACT_ATOMS: atom_id res chain seq x y z
N MET A 1 -26.65 9.99 15.45
CA MET A 1 -25.77 8.91 14.91
C MET A 1 -25.06 9.45 13.68
N ILE A 2 -23.76 9.73 13.79
CA ILE A 2 -22.92 10.20 12.68
C ILE A 2 -22.76 9.02 11.71
N LYS A 3 -23.23 9.18 10.46
CA LYS A 3 -23.00 8.19 9.40
C LYS A 3 -21.49 7.99 9.24
N LYS A 4 -20.97 6.85 9.68
CA LYS A 4 -19.63 6.40 9.35
C LYS A 4 -19.61 6.27 7.83
N LYS A 5 -18.86 7.13 7.14
CA LYS A 5 -18.76 7.10 5.69
C LYS A 5 -17.94 5.86 5.36
N ASP A 6 -18.59 4.83 4.83
CA ASP A 6 -18.00 3.51 4.63
C ASP A 6 -16.97 3.55 3.49
N TYR A 7 -15.74 3.95 3.82
CA TYR A 7 -14.60 3.92 2.90
C TYR A 7 -14.08 2.49 2.66
N TYR A 8 -14.93 1.47 2.81
CA TYR A 8 -14.62 0.05 2.64
C TYR A 8 -13.96 -0.26 1.29
N ILE A 9 -14.33 0.48 0.25
CA ILE A 9 -13.77 0.32 -1.10
C ILE A 9 -12.27 0.64 -1.13
N PHE A 10 -11.81 1.70 -0.44
CA PHE A 10 -10.40 2.07 -0.39
C PHE A 10 -9.58 1.11 0.48
N GLU A 11 -10.16 0.65 1.58
CA GLU A 11 -9.57 -0.37 2.46
C GLU A 11 -9.34 -1.67 1.69
N TRP A 12 -10.39 -2.21 1.06
CA TRP A 12 -10.31 -3.48 0.36
C TRP A 12 -9.48 -3.40 -0.92
N LEU A 13 -9.53 -2.29 -1.67
CA LEU A 13 -8.63 -2.10 -2.81
C LEU A 13 -7.17 -2.13 -2.36
N GLY A 14 -6.84 -1.41 -1.28
CA GLY A 14 -5.51 -1.42 -0.69
C GLY A 14 -5.08 -2.83 -0.28
N VAL A 15 -5.93 -3.54 0.47
CA VAL A 15 -5.62 -4.91 0.93
C VAL A 15 -5.41 -5.88 -0.22
N ILE A 16 -6.25 -5.84 -1.27
CA ILE A 16 -6.10 -6.72 -2.43
C ILE A 16 -4.76 -6.42 -3.13
N THR A 17 -4.45 -5.15 -3.38
CA THR A 17 -3.15 -4.76 -3.96
C THR A 17 -1.97 -5.15 -3.05
N ALA A 18 -2.18 -5.14 -1.73
CA ALA A 18 -1.19 -5.55 -0.75
C ALA A 18 -0.82 -7.04 -0.91
N ILE A 19 -1.83 -7.89 -1.04
CA ILE A 19 -1.66 -9.32 -1.22
C ILE A 19 -0.91 -9.58 -2.53
N PHE A 20 -1.33 -8.98 -3.64
CA PHE A 20 -0.68 -9.18 -4.93
C PHE A 20 0.77 -8.69 -4.94
N TYR A 21 1.12 -7.56 -4.32
CA TYR A 21 2.54 -7.17 -4.28
C TYR A 21 3.37 -8.19 -3.52
N SER A 22 2.89 -8.69 -2.39
CA SER A 22 3.69 -9.58 -1.54
C SER A 22 4.00 -10.89 -2.27
N VAL A 23 3.03 -11.38 -3.05
CA VAL A 23 3.18 -12.55 -3.90
C VAL A 23 4.16 -12.26 -5.04
N PHE A 24 4.03 -11.14 -5.74
CA PHE A 24 4.96 -10.79 -6.83
C PHE A 24 6.40 -10.60 -6.36
N VAL A 25 6.61 -9.95 -5.20
CA VAL A 25 7.93 -9.78 -4.59
C VAL A 25 8.48 -11.13 -4.13
N ALA A 26 7.67 -12.00 -3.54
CA ALA A 26 8.11 -13.33 -3.08
C ALA A 26 8.47 -14.27 -4.24
N LEU A 27 7.74 -14.19 -5.35
CA LEU A 27 7.95 -15.06 -6.52
C LEU A 27 9.30 -14.86 -7.23
N ASN A 28 10.01 -13.73 -7.01
CA ASN A 28 11.34 -13.45 -7.60
C ASN A 28 11.40 -13.69 -9.13
N LEU A 29 10.30 -13.41 -9.85
CA LEU A 29 10.22 -13.58 -11.31
C LEU A 29 10.83 -12.41 -12.11
N GLY A 30 11.64 -11.54 -11.48
CA GLY A 30 12.06 -10.26 -12.06
C GLY A 30 10.94 -9.21 -12.08
N LEU A 31 9.80 -9.50 -11.42
CA LEU A 31 8.64 -8.62 -11.31
C LEU A 31 8.69 -7.79 -10.00
N GLU A 32 9.82 -7.75 -9.29
CA GLU A 32 9.93 -7.00 -8.03
C GLU A 32 9.55 -5.54 -8.21
N VAL A 33 9.94 -4.92 -9.32
CA VAL A 33 9.60 -3.52 -9.64
C VAL A 33 8.08 -3.33 -9.69
N ILE A 34 7.35 -4.27 -10.32
CA ILE A 34 5.88 -4.23 -10.36
C ILE A 34 5.30 -4.47 -8.97
N GLY A 35 5.89 -5.37 -8.18
CA GLY A 35 5.56 -5.56 -6.77
C GLY A 35 5.69 -4.27 -5.96
N PHE A 36 6.84 -3.60 -5.98
CA PHE A 36 7.03 -2.34 -5.26
C PHE A 36 6.14 -1.21 -5.77
N PHE A 37 5.78 -1.20 -7.06
CA PHE A 37 4.79 -0.27 -7.60
C PHE A 37 3.39 -0.52 -7.02
N LEU A 38 2.96 -1.79 -6.93
CA LEU A 38 1.71 -2.18 -6.28
C LEU A 38 1.72 -1.85 -4.77
N LEU A 39 2.86 -2.00 -4.09
CA LEU A 39 3.04 -1.59 -2.69
C LEU A 39 2.78 -0.09 -2.53
N LEU A 40 3.32 0.74 -3.43
CA LEU A 40 3.12 2.19 -3.41
C LEU A 40 1.64 2.56 -3.55
N VAL A 41 0.96 1.98 -4.54
CA VAL A 41 -0.48 2.21 -4.79
C VAL A 41 -1.31 1.76 -3.59
N SER A 42 -1.00 0.59 -3.02
CA SER A 42 -1.63 0.09 -1.80
C SER A 42 -1.44 1.05 -0.63
N ALA A 43 -0.21 1.52 -0.40
CA ALA A 43 0.12 2.37 0.73
C ALA A 43 -0.61 3.72 0.66
N ILE A 44 -0.73 4.30 -0.54
CA ILE A 44 -1.50 5.52 -0.77
C ILE A 44 -2.98 5.27 -0.49
N SER A 45 -3.56 4.16 -0.98
CA SER A 45 -4.97 3.85 -0.80
C SER A 45 -5.35 3.62 0.68
N ILE A 46 -4.55 2.83 1.40
CA ILE A 46 -4.74 2.59 2.85
C ILE A 46 -4.40 3.84 3.67
N GLY A 47 -3.42 4.64 3.23
CA GLY A 47 -3.06 5.91 3.86
C GLY A 47 -4.19 6.94 3.79
N VAL A 48 -4.84 7.06 2.63
CA VAL A 48 -6.03 7.92 2.45
C VAL A 48 -7.19 7.42 3.31
N TRP A 49 -7.42 6.11 3.37
CA TRP A 49 -8.43 5.53 4.26
C TRP A 49 -8.13 5.80 5.74
N ALA A 50 -6.87 5.64 6.16
CA ALA A 50 -6.43 5.88 7.53
C ALA A 50 -6.54 7.37 7.91
N TYR A 51 -6.27 8.28 6.97
CA TYR A 51 -6.45 9.71 7.15
C TYR A 51 -7.92 10.07 7.39
N LEU A 52 -8.82 9.53 6.56
CA LEU A 52 -10.25 9.79 6.63
C LEU A 52 -10.91 9.18 7.87
N ASN A 53 -10.40 8.05 8.37
CA ASN A 53 -10.88 7.41 9.59
C ASN A 53 -10.09 7.81 10.86
N SER A 54 -9.19 8.81 10.75
CA SER A 54 -8.39 9.32 11.88
C SER A 54 -7.49 8.28 12.58
N HIS A 55 -7.11 7.19 11.89
CA HIS A 55 -6.18 6.18 12.40
C HIS A 55 -4.73 6.64 12.20
N ARG A 56 -4.26 7.52 13.09
CA ARG A 56 -2.93 8.15 13.00
C ARG A 56 -1.76 7.14 12.97
N GLY A 57 -1.89 6.02 13.68
CA GLY A 57 -0.85 4.98 13.70
C GLY A 57 -0.68 4.26 12.35
N ILE A 58 -1.78 3.93 11.68
CA ILE A 58 -1.76 3.29 10.36
C ILE A 58 -1.22 4.26 9.32
N LEU A 59 -1.57 5.54 9.42
CA LEU A 59 -1.09 6.57 8.50
C LEU A 59 0.43 6.74 8.55
N LEU A 60 1.01 6.77 9.76
CA LEU A 60 2.46 6.80 9.94
C LEU A 60 3.12 5.57 9.31
N LEU A 61 2.54 4.38 9.51
CA LEU A 61 3.05 3.15 8.93
C LEU A 61 3.02 3.18 7.40
N GLN A 62 1.93 3.68 6.80
CA GLN A 62 1.82 3.79 5.35
C GLN A 62 2.80 4.78 4.74
N PHE A 63 3.18 5.84 5.47
CA PHE A 63 4.25 6.74 5.06
C PHE A 63 5.58 5.99 4.92
N PHE A 64 5.95 5.18 5.91
CA PHE A 64 7.16 4.35 5.83
C PHE A 64 7.07 3.29 4.73
N TYR A 65 5.91 2.67 4.52
CA TYR A 65 5.69 1.74 3.41
C TYR A 65 5.88 2.41 2.05
N SER A 66 5.40 3.64 1.87
CA SER A 66 5.61 4.40 0.63
C SER A 66 7.09 4.71 0.41
N CYS A 67 7.84 5.07 1.45
CA CYS A 67 9.30 5.26 1.35
C CYS A 67 10.01 3.95 0.99
N ALA A 68 9.62 2.83 1.64
CA ALA A 68 10.17 1.50 1.35
C ALA A 68 9.85 1.05 -0.09
N ALA A 69 8.65 1.35 -0.61
CA ALA A 69 8.29 1.11 -1.99
C ALA A 69 9.23 1.85 -2.95
N ILE A 70 9.48 3.13 -2.72
CA ILE A 70 10.36 3.95 -3.56
C ILE A 70 11.79 3.39 -3.54
N ILE A 71 12.32 3.09 -2.35
CA ILE A 71 13.67 2.49 -2.22
C ILE A 71 13.74 1.13 -2.92
N GLY A 72 12.70 0.30 -2.77
CA GLY A 72 12.58 -0.99 -3.45
C GLY A 72 12.58 -0.84 -4.97
N LEU A 73 11.80 0.11 -5.51
CA LEU A 73 11.78 0.42 -6.94
C LEU A 73 13.17 0.78 -7.45
N PHE A 74 13.89 1.70 -6.79
CA PHE A 74 15.24 2.08 -7.20
C PHE A 74 16.26 0.94 -7.09
N ARG A 75 16.12 0.05 -6.11
CA ARG A 75 17.04 -1.07 -5.89
C ARG A 75 16.93 -2.13 -6.99
N TRP A 76 15.71 -2.46 -7.41
CA TRP A 76 15.45 -3.54 -8.37
C TRP A 76 15.31 -3.06 -9.81
N TRP A 77 15.49 -1.76 -10.06
CA TRP A 77 15.50 -1.20 -11.40
C TRP A 77 16.76 -1.56 -12.21
N SER A 78 17.81 -2.12 -11.57
CA SER A 78 19.11 -2.44 -12.18
C SER A 78 19.27 -3.91 -12.57
#